data_AF-A0A948XPS4-F1
#
_entry.id   AF-A0A948XPS4-F1
#
_cell.length_a   1.000
_cell.length_b   1.000
_cell.length_c   1.000
_cell.angle_alpha   90.00
_cell.angle_beta   90.00
_cell.angle_gamma   90.00
#
_symmetry.space_group_name_H-M   'P 1'
#
loop_
_entity.id
_entity.type
_entity.pdbx_description
1 polymer ?
#
loop_
_entity_poly.entity_id
_entity_poly.type
_entity_poly.pdbx_seq_one_letter_code
_entity_poly.pdbx_strand_id
1 'polypeptide(L)'
;MSTTLLLKTKRAIADTKPIILEALQDHINFSYARFLKFENECKEFEKKYKMDSEFFLNKFDSGELGDDLQWFDWYASICGKKLWEKISDTKQNIMERITDYFSFFLEAIKDNVWVRNEEISFREIGAEKRRRVERSNTL
;
A
#
# COMPACT_ATOMS: atom_id res chain seq x y z
N MET A 1 -9.84 10.90 4.65
CA MET A 1 -8.80 11.83 5.16
C MET A 1 -7.61 11.78 4.20
N SER A 2 -6.97 12.91 3.88
CA SER A 2 -5.80 12.96 2.99
C SER A 2 -4.51 12.92 3.79
N THR A 3 -3.69 11.89 3.60
CA THR A 3 -2.34 11.81 4.18
C THR A 3 -1.32 12.35 3.17
N THR A 4 -0.48 13.28 3.63
CA THR A 4 0.61 13.90 2.84
C THR A 4 1.95 13.46 3.40
N LEU A 5 2.83 12.93 2.54
CA LEU A 5 4.19 12.52 2.88
C LEU A 5 5.19 13.52 2.26
N LEU A 6 6.06 14.11 3.08
CA LEU A 6 7.14 15.01 2.65
C LEU A 6 8.49 14.31 2.81
N LEU A 7 9.26 14.19 1.73
CA LEU A 7 10.59 13.59 1.74
C LEU A 7 11.64 14.68 1.46
N LYS A 8 12.64 14.79 2.33
CA LYS A 8 13.78 15.71 2.17
C LYS A 8 15.07 14.90 2.05
N THR A 9 15.86 15.18 1.02
CA THR A 9 17.15 14.55 0.76
C THR A 9 18.19 15.63 0.44
N LYS A 10 19.46 15.37 0.75
CA LYS A 10 20.59 16.22 0.34
C LYS A 10 21.07 15.91 -1.09
N ARG A 11 20.53 14.87 -1.72
CA ARG A 11 20.91 14.39 -3.06
C ARG A 11 19.87 14.79 -4.10
N ALA A 12 20.27 14.78 -5.37
CA ALA A 12 19.37 15.05 -6.48
C ALA A 12 18.22 14.05 -6.52
N ILE A 13 17.07 14.52 -7.02
CA ILE A 13 15.84 13.71 -7.16
C ILE A 13 16.07 12.54 -8.12
N ALA A 14 16.84 12.75 -9.20
CA ALA A 14 17.15 11.72 -10.18
C ALA A 14 17.86 10.50 -9.55
N ASP A 15 18.74 10.74 -8.58
CA ASP A 15 19.49 9.68 -7.89
C ASP A 15 18.67 9.06 -6.75
N THR A 16 17.87 9.88 -6.07
CA THR A 16 17.11 9.44 -4.88
C THR A 16 15.86 8.64 -5.27
N LYS A 17 15.24 8.97 -6.41
CA LYS A 17 14.02 8.32 -6.91
C LYS A 17 14.16 6.81 -7.09
N PRO A 18 15.11 6.27 -7.88
CA PRO A 18 15.19 4.83 -8.12
C PRO A 18 15.36 4.05 -6.82
N ILE A 19 16.15 4.58 -5.88
CA ILE A 19 16.38 3.97 -4.55
C ILE A 19 15.07 3.89 -3.75
N ILE A 20 14.28 4.96 -3.72
CA ILE A 20 12.99 4.95 -3.00
C ILE A 20 12.01 3.99 -3.67
N LEU A 21 11.94 4.00 -5.00
CA LEU A 21 11.04 3.12 -5.76
C LEU A 21 11.39 1.65 -5.54
N GLU A 22 12.67 1.30 -5.61
CA GLU A 22 13.18 -0.05 -5.33
C GLU A 22 12.84 -0.48 -3.91
N ALA A 23 13.18 0.34 -2.91
CA ALA A 23 12.87 0.03 -1.51
C ALA A 23 11.36 -0.16 -1.26
N LEU A 24 10.52 0.69 -1.86
CA LEU A 24 9.06 0.55 -1.77
C LEU A 24 8.58 -0.74 -2.42
N GLN A 25 9.10 -1.08 -3.60
CA GLN A 25 8.75 -2.31 -4.31
C GLN A 25 9.16 -3.56 -3.51
N ASP A 26 10.36 -3.58 -2.95
CA ASP A 26 10.82 -4.67 -2.09
C ASP A 26 9.93 -4.83 -0.87
N HIS A 27 9.54 -3.71 -0.25
CA HIS A 27 8.64 -3.73 0.88
C HIS A 27 7.22 -4.20 0.51
N ILE A 28 6.72 -3.91 -0.71
CA ILE A 28 5.44 -4.43 -1.23
C ILE A 28 5.53 -5.94 -1.40
N ASN A 29 6.58 -6.40 -2.10
CA ASN A 29 6.83 -7.82 -2.35
C ASN A 29 6.92 -8.60 -1.03
N PHE A 30 7.62 -8.03 -0.04
CA PHE A 30 7.72 -8.62 1.29
C PHE A 30 6.38 -8.72 2.01
N SER A 31 5.56 -7.65 2.01
CA SER A 31 4.23 -7.72 2.63
C SER A 31 3.32 -8.71 1.93
N TYR A 32 3.39 -8.80 0.60
CA TYR A 32 2.60 -9.74 -0.17
C TYR A 32 3.01 -11.19 0.11
N ALA A 33 4.32 -11.46 0.20
CA ALA A 33 4.81 -12.78 0.59
C ALA A 33 4.34 -13.18 2.01
N ARG A 34 4.29 -12.23 2.95
CA ARG A 34 3.74 -12.46 4.29
C ARG A 34 2.24 -12.73 4.26
N PHE A 35 1.48 -11.97 3.48
CA PHE A 35 0.05 -12.22 3.27
C PHE A 35 -0.18 -13.65 2.75
N LEU A 36 0.52 -14.06 1.69
CA LEU A 36 0.40 -15.39 1.10
C LEU A 36 0.74 -16.51 2.08
N LYS A 37 1.77 -16.31 2.94
CA LYS A 37 2.11 -17.27 3.99
C LYS A 37 0.90 -17.54 4.90
N PHE A 38 0.31 -16.48 5.44
CA PHE A 38 -0.84 -16.60 6.33
C PHE A 38 -2.10 -17.09 5.62
N GLU A 39 -2.31 -16.69 4.36
CA GLU A 39 -3.40 -17.21 3.54
C GLU A 39 -3.30 -18.73 3.37
N ASN A 40 -2.10 -19.24 3.10
CA ASN A 40 -1.87 -20.68 2.96
C ASN A 40 -2.05 -21.41 4.30
N GLU A 41 -1.57 -20.86 5.41
CA GLU A 41 -1.82 -21.42 6.74
C GLU A 41 -3.33 -21.53 7.05
N CYS A 42 -4.11 -20.47 6.75
CA CYS A 42 -5.56 -20.53 6.89
C CYS A 42 -6.15 -21.65 6.03
N LYS A 43 -5.76 -21.77 4.75
CA LYS A 43 -6.26 -22.84 3.86
C LYS A 43 -5.96 -24.25 4.37
N GLU A 44 -4.79 -24.46 4.97
CA GLU A 44 -4.43 -25.74 5.57
C GLU A 44 -5.33 -26.08 6.77
N PHE A 45 -5.60 -25.10 7.63
CA PHE A 45 -6.56 -25.28 8.72
C PHE A 45 -7.99 -25.52 8.24
N GLU A 46 -8.44 -24.75 7.25
CA GLU A 46 -9.77 -24.89 6.65
C GLU A 46 -9.98 -26.29 6.09
N LYS A 47 -8.96 -26.82 5.40
CA LYS A 47 -8.96 -28.19 4.88
C LYS A 47 -8.91 -29.23 6.00
N LYS A 48 -8.07 -29.04 7.01
CA LYS A 48 -7.89 -29.99 8.13
C LYS A 48 -9.18 -30.15 8.93
N TYR A 49 -9.86 -29.05 9.23
CA TYR A 49 -11.05 -29.04 10.08
C TYR A 49 -12.38 -28.95 9.30
N LYS A 50 -12.31 -28.90 7.96
CA LYS A 50 -13.48 -28.82 7.06
C LYS A 50 -14.43 -27.68 7.44
N MET A 51 -13.86 -26.53 7.75
CA MET A 51 -14.55 -25.34 8.24
C MET A 51 -13.85 -24.13 7.65
N ASP A 52 -14.58 -23.20 7.06
CA ASP A 52 -13.99 -21.95 6.58
C ASP A 52 -13.58 -21.04 7.76
N SER A 53 -12.67 -20.10 7.50
CA SER A 53 -12.14 -19.21 8.53
C SER A 53 -13.20 -18.29 9.17
N GLU A 54 -14.31 -17.99 8.49
CA GLU A 54 -15.38 -17.15 9.03
C GLU A 54 -16.23 -17.92 10.05
N PHE A 55 -16.61 -19.15 9.71
CA PHE A 55 -17.29 -20.06 10.61
C PHE A 55 -16.41 -20.44 11.81
N PHE A 56 -15.10 -20.63 11.59
CA PHE A 56 -14.14 -20.82 12.68
C PHE A 56 -14.14 -19.63 13.66
N LEU A 57 -14.05 -18.39 13.17
CA LEU A 57 -14.04 -17.20 14.03
C LEU A 57 -15.29 -17.12 14.90
N ASN A 58 -16.47 -17.38 14.32
CA ASN A 58 -17.72 -17.37 15.08
C ASN A 58 -17.70 -18.37 16.25
N LYS A 59 -17.15 -19.57 16.03
CA LYS A 59 -17.03 -20.61 17.07
C LYS A 59 -15.92 -20.34 18.08
N PHE A 60 -14.82 -19.75 17.62
CA PHE A 60 -13.71 -19.35 18.48
C PHE A 60 -14.17 -18.25 19.45
N ASP A 61 -14.84 -17.22 18.93
CA ASP A 61 -15.33 -16.10 19.72
C ASP A 61 -16.49 -16.49 20.66
N SER A 62 -17.28 -17.53 20.32
CA SER A 62 -18.31 -18.08 21.21
C SER A 62 -17.76 -18.98 22.32
N GLY A 63 -16.47 -19.38 22.24
CA GLY A 63 -15.83 -20.30 23.18
C GLY A 63 -16.19 -21.78 22.95
N GLU A 64 -16.89 -22.13 21.87
CA GLU A 64 -17.30 -23.51 21.56
C GLU A 64 -16.13 -24.45 21.26
N LEU A 65 -14.99 -23.90 20.84
CA LEU A 65 -13.81 -24.68 20.44
C LEU A 65 -12.90 -25.05 21.63
N GLY A 66 -13.12 -24.45 22.80
CA GLY A 66 -12.25 -24.61 23.97
C GLY A 66 -10.85 -24.01 23.77
N ASP A 67 -9.89 -24.47 24.58
CA ASP A 67 -8.58 -23.83 24.73
C ASP A 67 -7.41 -24.59 24.05
N ASP A 68 -7.70 -25.45 23.08
CA ASP A 68 -6.62 -26.14 22.37
C ASP A 68 -5.76 -25.14 21.59
N LEU A 69 -4.43 -25.28 21.72
CA LEU A 69 -3.44 -24.38 21.13
C LEU A 69 -3.64 -24.16 19.62
N GLN A 70 -4.09 -25.19 18.90
CA GLN A 70 -4.33 -25.14 17.46
C GLN A 70 -5.36 -24.08 17.04
N TRP A 71 -6.31 -23.73 17.91
CA TRP A 71 -7.31 -22.70 17.63
C TRP A 71 -6.69 -21.30 17.72
N PHE A 72 -5.81 -21.09 18.69
CA PHE A 72 -5.04 -19.85 18.79
C PHE A 72 -4.09 -19.67 17.62
N ASP A 73 -3.46 -20.75 17.13
CA ASP A 73 -2.62 -20.71 15.94
C ASP A 73 -3.42 -20.31 14.69
N TRP A 74 -4.60 -20.89 14.48
CA TRP A 74 -5.46 -20.53 13.35
C TRP A 74 -5.95 -19.08 13.47
N TYR A 75 -6.38 -18.66 14.65
CA TYR A 75 -6.74 -17.26 14.92
C TYR A 75 -5.59 -16.31 14.59
N ALA A 76 -4.37 -16.63 15.04
CA ALA A 76 -3.18 -15.85 14.75
C ALA A 76 -2.89 -15.77 13.24
N SER A 77 -3.08 -16.86 12.49
CA SER A 77 -2.94 -16.84 11.03
C SER A 77 -3.97 -15.93 10.36
N ILE A 78 -5.23 -15.95 10.80
CA ILE A 78 -6.28 -15.05 10.28
C ILE A 78 -5.93 -13.58 10.56
N CYS A 79 -5.51 -13.28 11.79
CA CYS A 79 -5.05 -11.93 12.16
C CYS A 79 -3.84 -11.49 11.32
N GLY A 80 -2.88 -12.39 11.12
CA GLY A 80 -1.71 -12.17 10.27
C GLY A 80 -2.12 -11.85 8.83
N LYS A 81 -3.01 -12.64 8.24
CA LYS A 81 -3.55 -12.42 6.89
C LYS A 81 -4.14 -11.01 6.76
N LYS A 82 -5.09 -10.65 7.64
CA LYS A 82 -5.76 -9.33 7.63
C LYS A 82 -4.78 -8.16 7.80
N LEU A 83 -3.79 -8.33 8.68
CA LEU A 83 -2.76 -7.31 8.91
C LEU A 83 -1.91 -7.07 7.65
N TRP A 84 -1.41 -8.14 7.04
CA TRP A 84 -0.51 -8.04 5.89
C TRP A 84 -1.21 -7.65 4.59
N GLU A 85 -2.49 -8.00 4.44
CA GLU A 85 -3.37 -7.48 3.38
C GLU A 85 -3.43 -5.94 3.44
N LYS A 86 -3.81 -5.39 4.61
CA LYS A 86 -3.90 -3.94 4.81
C LYS A 86 -2.56 -3.22 4.60
N ILE A 87 -1.46 -3.81 5.05
CA ILE A 87 -0.11 -3.26 4.86
C ILE A 87 0.25 -3.26 3.38
N SER A 88 -0.02 -4.35 2.66
CA SER A 88 0.26 -4.48 1.23
C SER A 88 -0.51 -3.42 0.43
N ASP A 89 -1.81 -3.30 0.67
CA ASP A 89 -2.69 -2.33 0.00
C ASP A 89 -2.22 -0.90 0.24
N THR A 90 -1.85 -0.57 1.48
CA THR A 90 -1.37 0.78 1.82
C THR A 90 -0.08 1.11 1.07
N LYS A 91 0.86 0.16 0.99
CA LYS A 91 2.12 0.37 0.28
C LYS A 91 1.92 0.50 -1.23
N GLN A 92 1.07 -0.33 -1.82
CA GLN A 92 0.70 -0.25 -3.23
C GLN A 92 0.13 1.13 -3.58
N ASN A 93 -0.82 1.63 -2.78
CA ASN A 93 -1.39 2.96 -2.94
C ASN A 93 -0.35 4.09 -2.85
N ILE A 94 0.63 3.98 -1.94
CA ILE A 94 1.72 4.97 -1.82
C ILE A 94 2.59 4.93 -3.09
N MET A 95 2.93 3.75 -3.58
CA MET A 95 3.78 3.54 -4.74
C MET A 95 3.13 4.13 -5.99
N GLU A 96 1.86 3.81 -6.26
CA GLU A 96 1.07 4.38 -7.37
C GLU A 96 1.03 5.91 -7.32
N ARG A 97 0.73 6.49 -6.14
CA ARG A 97 0.71 7.95 -5.97
C ARG A 97 2.07 8.57 -6.28
N ILE A 98 3.17 7.99 -5.80
CA ILE A 98 4.51 8.50 -6.06
C ILE A 98 4.81 8.47 -7.56
N THR A 99 4.54 7.35 -8.25
CA THR A 99 4.70 7.25 -9.71
C THR A 99 3.89 8.30 -10.44
N ASP A 100 2.60 8.45 -10.11
CA ASP A 100 1.69 9.37 -10.77
C ASP A 100 2.10 10.84 -10.61
N TYR A 101 2.62 11.22 -9.44
CA TYR A 101 3.13 12.57 -9.21
C TYR A 101 4.39 12.84 -10.04
N PHE A 102 5.28 11.85 -10.15
CA PHE A 102 6.49 11.98 -10.95
C PHE A 102 6.21 12.03 -12.46
N SER A 103 5.28 11.20 -12.96
CA SER A 103 4.88 11.25 -14.38
C SER A 103 4.31 12.62 -14.75
N PHE A 104 3.41 13.16 -13.92
CA PHE A 104 2.84 14.49 -14.10
C PHE A 104 3.91 15.60 -14.08
N PHE A 105 4.87 15.50 -13.16
CA PHE A 105 5.98 16.45 -13.09
C PHE A 105 6.88 16.43 -14.33
N LEU A 106 7.22 15.24 -14.84
CA LEU A 106 8.02 15.10 -16.06
C LEU A 106 7.28 15.61 -17.30
N GLU A 107 5.97 15.39 -17.39
CA GLU A 107 5.13 16.01 -18.44
C GLU A 107 5.15 17.54 -18.33
N ALA A 108 4.96 18.09 -17.14
CA ALA A 108 4.97 19.54 -16.93
C ALA A 108 6.32 20.20 -17.28
N ILE A 109 7.44 19.50 -17.09
CA ILE A 109 8.77 19.94 -17.52
C ILE A 109 8.90 19.86 -19.05
N LYS A 110 8.45 18.76 -19.68
CA LYS A 110 8.49 18.60 -21.15
C LYS A 110 7.70 19.68 -21.87
N ASP A 111 6.57 20.09 -21.30
CA ASP A 111 5.72 21.13 -21.86
C ASP A 111 6.23 22.57 -21.59
N ASN A 112 7.42 22.74 -20.96
CA ASN A 112 7.99 24.04 -20.56
C ASN A 112 7.06 24.91 -19.70
N VAL A 113 6.03 24.34 -19.07
CA VAL A 113 4.97 25.12 -18.41
C VAL A 113 5.47 25.76 -17.10
N TRP A 114 6.56 25.26 -16.50
CA TRP A 114 7.05 25.72 -15.20
C TRP A 114 8.58 25.74 -15.05
N VAL A 115 9.30 26.18 -16.09
CA VAL A 115 10.74 26.51 -15.97
C VAL A 115 10.91 28.02 -15.96
N ARG A 116 10.42 28.68 -14.91
CA ARG A 116 10.87 30.03 -14.56
C ARG A 116 11.20 30.03 -13.07
N ASN A 117 12.50 30.05 -12.79
CA ASN A 117 13.15 30.04 -11.48
C ASN A 117 13.22 28.64 -10.84
N GLU A 118 14.43 28.26 -10.48
CA GLU A 118 14.94 26.90 -10.23
C GLU A 118 14.37 26.19 -8.99
N GLU A 119 13.22 26.59 -8.48
CA GLU A 119 12.53 25.95 -7.35
C GLU A 119 11.11 25.54 -7.75
N ILE A 120 10.94 24.26 -8.08
CA ILE A 120 9.60 23.72 -8.32
C ILE A 120 8.99 23.33 -6.97
N SER A 121 8.02 24.12 -6.52
CA SER A 121 7.29 23.86 -5.26
C SER A 121 6.31 22.69 -5.43
N PHE A 122 6.52 21.62 -4.66
CA PHE A 122 5.62 20.46 -4.64
C PHE A 122 4.17 20.79 -4.27
N ARG A 123 3.93 21.87 -3.52
CA ARG A 123 2.57 22.36 -3.24
C ARG A 123 1.87 22.88 -4.49
N GLU A 124 2.60 23.56 -5.36
CA GLU A 124 2.07 24.17 -6.58
C GLU A 124 1.78 23.11 -7.64
N ILE A 125 2.66 22.11 -7.80
CA ILE A 125 2.42 20.94 -8.67
C ILE A 125 1.14 20.22 -8.27
N GLY A 126 0.95 19.94 -6.97
CA GLY A 126 -0.26 19.26 -6.48
C GLY A 126 -1.53 20.08 -6.66
N ALA A 127 -1.46 21.41 -6.58
CA ALA A 127 -2.59 22.30 -6.85
C ALA A 127 -2.94 22.37 -8.35
N GLU A 128 -1.95 22.33 -9.24
CA GLU A 128 -2.17 22.32 -10.69
C GLU A 128 -2.73 20.97 -11.18
N LYS A 129 -2.24 19.84 -10.64
CA LYS A 129 -2.80 18.51 -10.94
C LYS A 129 -4.30 18.45 -10.62
N ARG A 130 -4.71 18.96 -9.45
CA ARG A 130 -6.13 19.05 -9.06
C ARG A 130 -6.94 19.90 -10.04
N ARG A 131 -6.43 21.08 -10.40
CA ARG A 131 -7.08 21.98 -11.37
C ARG A 131 -7.24 21.36 -12.77
N ARG A 132 -6.23 20.62 -13.26
CA ARG A 132 -6.33 19.92 -14.56
C ARG A 132 -7.38 18.81 -14.52
N VAL A 133 -7.44 18.01 -13.47
CA VAL A 133 -8.46 16.96 -13.30
C VAL A 133 -9.86 17.56 -13.23
N GLU A 134 -10.05 18.67 -12.52
CA GLU A 134 -11.33 19.38 -12.46
C GLU A 134 -11.76 19.92 -13.83
N ARG A 135 -10.83 20.45 -14.64
CA ARG A 135 -11.10 20.91 -16.01
C ARG A 135 -11.43 19.78 -16.98
N SER A 136 -10.82 18.61 -16.81
CA SER A 136 -11.12 17.42 -17.64
C SER A 136 -12.48 16.80 -17.31
N ASN A 137 -13.02 17.01 -16.11
CA ASN A 137 -14.34 16.51 -15.70
C ASN A 137 -15.50 17.48 -15.99
N THR A 138 -15.21 18.67 -16.53
CA THR A 138 -16.21 19.72 -16.85
C THR A 138 -16.42 19.93 -18.36
N LEU A 139 -15.84 19.05 -19.19
CA LEU A 139 -16.02 18.93 -20.64
C LEU A 139 -16.64 17.57 -20.96
#